data_AF-A0A0L8FY65-F1
#
_entry.id   AF-A0A0L8FY65-F1
#
_cell.length_a   1.000
_cell.length_b   1.000
_cell.length_c   1.000
_cell.angle_alpha   90.00
_cell.angle_beta   90.00
_cell.angle_gamma   90.00
#
_symmetry.space_group_name_H-M   'P 1'
#
loop_
_entity.id
_entity.type
_entity.pdbx_description
1 polymer ?
#
loop_
_entity_poly.entity_id
_entity_poly.type
_entity_poly.pdbx_seq_one_letter_code
_entity_poly.pdbx_strand_id
1 'polypeptide(L)' 'MDLLDSPNHEILTTMNQFGLDQLVQKPTTDYRTLLDHVYVNQDRSPQVTVTDCYFSDHDLVCITQGLELLKFYGWKTIYN' A
#
# COMPACT_ATOMS: atom_id res chain seq x y z
N MET A 1 7.45 -11.64 3.51
CA MET A 1 6.49 -12.75 3.52
C MET A 1 5.18 -12.17 3.00
N ASP A 2 4.41 -12.89 2.20
CA ASP A 2 3.17 -12.38 1.62
C ASP A 2 2.10 -12.17 2.72
N LEU A 3 1.46 -11.00 2.72
CA LEU A 3 0.36 -10.72 3.65
C LEU A 3 -0.88 -11.57 3.38
N LEU A 4 -1.07 -12.05 2.15
CA LEU A 4 -2.20 -12.94 1.82
C LEU A 4 -2.10 -14.29 2.53
N ASP A 5 -0.88 -14.80 2.68
CA ASP A 5 -0.62 -16.11 3.28
C ASP A 5 -0.43 -16.05 4.80
N SER A 6 -0.27 -14.85 5.36
CA SER A 6 0.00 -14.65 6.79
C SER A 6 -0.78 -13.44 7.35
N PRO A 7 -2.06 -13.62 7.73
CA PRO A 7 -2.88 -12.52 8.27
C PRO A 7 -2.38 -12.01 9.63
N ASN A 8 -1.59 -12.80 10.35
CA ASN A 8 -0.97 -12.42 11.63
C ASN A 8 0.48 -11.94 11.43
N HIS A 9 0.77 -11.24 10.34
CA HIS A 9 2.09 -10.71 10.09
C HIS A 9 2.45 -9.65 11.16
N GLU A 10 3.68 -9.72 11.70
CA GLU A 10 4.16 -8.82 12.77
C GLU A 10 4.01 -7.35 12.38
N ILE A 11 4.22 -7.03 11.10
CA ILE A 11 4.04 -5.68 10.55
C ILE A 11 2.60 -5.17 10.69
N LEU A 12 1.58 -6.01 10.44
CA LEU A 12 0.18 -5.62 10.57
C LEU A 12 -0.16 -5.35 12.03
N THR A 13 0.34 -6.21 12.92
CA THR A 13 0.17 -6.04 14.38
C THR A 13 0.84 -4.76 14.84
N THR A 14 2.06 -4.50 14.40
CA THR A 14 2.84 -3.31 14.77
C THR A 14 2.17 -2.04 14.28
N MET A 15 1.78 -1.98 13.01
CA MET A 15 1.17 -0.79 12.43
C MET A 15 -0.19 -0.49 13.07
N ASN A 16 -1.00 -1.52 13.35
CA ASN A 16 -2.27 -1.36 14.05
C ASN A 16 -2.08 -0.79 15.46
N GLN A 17 -1.02 -1.18 16.20
CA GLN A 17 -0.69 -0.58 17.50
C GLN A 17 -0.43 0.94 17.43
N PHE A 18 -0.02 1.45 16.27
CA PHE A 18 0.14 2.88 16.01
C PHE A 18 -1.11 3.56 15.42
N GLY A 19 -2.25 2.85 15.34
CA GLY A 19 -3.50 3.38 14.79
C GLY A 19 -3.49 3.49 13.25
N LEU A 20 -2.68 2.64 12.59
CA LEU A 20 -2.54 2.62 11.14
C LEU A 20 -3.18 1.36 10.54
N ASP A 21 -4.03 1.55 9.54
CA ASP A 21 -4.70 0.48 8.80
C ASP A 21 -4.03 0.26 7.44
N GLN A 22 -3.76 -1.01 7.09
CA GLN A 22 -3.30 -1.40 5.76
C GLN A 22 -4.47 -1.43 4.78
N LEU A 23 -4.36 -0.67 3.69
CA LEU A 23 -5.42 -0.53 2.68
C LEU A 23 -5.25 -1.42 1.45
N VAL A 24 -4.04 -1.89 1.17
CA VAL A 24 -3.82 -2.80 0.03
C VAL A 24 -4.33 -4.18 0.41
N GLN A 25 -5.32 -4.68 -0.33
CA GLN A 25 -5.96 -5.99 -0.10
C GLN A 25 -5.90 -6.91 -1.33
N LYS A 26 -5.18 -6.50 -2.38
CA LYS A 26 -5.01 -7.26 -3.62
C LYS A 26 -3.53 -7.55 -3.81
N PRO A 27 -3.18 -8.66 -4.50
CA PRO A 27 -1.83 -8.85 -4.99
C PRO A 27 -1.31 -7.63 -5.73
N THR A 28 -0.01 -7.39 -5.65
CA THR A 28 0.67 -6.29 -6.31
C THR A 28 1.81 -6.78 -7.21
N THR A 29 1.81 -8.08 -7.51
CA THR A 29 2.81 -8.70 -8.37
C THR A 29 2.17 -9.74 -9.30
N ASP A 30 2.86 -10.05 -10.39
CA ASP A 30 2.48 -11.11 -11.33
C ASP A 30 2.42 -12.51 -10.69
N TYR A 31 3.23 -12.72 -9.65
CA TYR A 31 3.24 -13.94 -8.84
C TYR A 31 2.09 -14.01 -7.84
N ARG A 32 1.16 -13.04 -7.90
CA ARG A 32 -0.01 -12.91 -7.03
C ARG A 32 0.33 -12.72 -5.56
N THR A 33 1.46 -12.07 -5.27
CA THR A 33 1.85 -11.75 -3.88
C THR A 33 1.49 -10.33 -3.50
N LEU A 34 1.11 -10.09 -2.25
CA LEU A 34 0.88 -8.76 -1.69
C LEU A 34 2.11 -8.32 -0.88
N LEU A 35 3.03 -7.65 -1.57
CA LEU A 35 4.28 -7.16 -0.98
C LEU A 35 4.26 -5.65 -0.72
N ASP A 36 3.47 -4.90 -1.48
CA ASP A 36 3.39 -3.46 -1.34
C ASP A 36 2.36 -3.05 -0.28
N HIS A 37 2.68 -1.97 0.45
CA HIS A 37 1.90 -1.54 1.60
C HIS A 37 1.47 -0.07 1.52
N VAL A 38 0.25 0.21 1.93
CA VAL A 38 -0.31 1.55 2.10
C VAL A 38 -1.01 1.61 3.44
N TYR A 39 -0.33 2.20 4.42
CA TYR A 39 -0.89 2.42 5.73
C TYR A 39 -1.53 3.80 5.81
N VAL A 40 -2.70 3.88 6.43
CA VAL A 40 -3.41 5.13 6.67
C VAL A 40 -3.82 5.24 8.13
N ASN A 41 -3.87 6.46 8.66
CA ASN A 41 -4.54 6.69 9.94
C ASN A 41 -6.02 6.28 9.86
N GLN A 42 -6.53 5.65 10.90
CA GLN A 42 -7.92 5.17 11.02
C GLN A 42 -9.01 6.23 10.80
N ASP A 43 -8.68 7.51 10.93
CA ASP A 43 -9.59 8.64 10.70
C ASP A 43 -9.71 9.04 9.21
N ARG A 44 -8.93 8.41 8.32
CA ARG A 44 -8.91 8.67 6.89
C ARG A 44 -9.34 7.44 6.10
N SER A 45 -10.06 7.68 5.01
CA SER A 45 -10.57 6.62 4.13
C SER A 45 -10.26 6.91 2.65
N PRO A 46 -8.98 6.99 2.26
CA PRO A 46 -8.65 7.12 0.85
C PRO A 46 -8.98 5.81 0.12
N GLN A 47 -9.25 5.88 -1.18
CA GLN A 47 -9.47 4.70 -2.01
C GLN A 47 -8.14 4.20 -2.56
N VAL A 48 -7.94 2.89 -2.55
CA VAL A 48 -6.76 2.25 -3.14
C VAL A 48 -7.18 1.38 -4.31
N THR A 49 -6.49 1.54 -5.44
CA THR A 49 -6.65 0.73 -6.64
C THR A 49 -5.30 0.13 -7.02
N VAL A 50 -5.28 -1.17 -7.31
CA VAL A 50 -4.12 -1.85 -7.88
C VAL A 50 -4.37 -2.04 -9.37
N THR A 51 -3.43 -1.59 -10.21
CA THR A 51 -3.54 -1.59 -11.67
C THR A 51 -2.35 -2.32 -12.27
N ASP A 52 -2.64 -3.30 -13.12
CA ASP A 52 -1.64 -4.08 -13.86
C ASP A 52 -0.67 -3.17 -14.65
N CYS A 53 0.61 -3.49 -14.57
CA CYS A 53 1.69 -2.74 -15.20
C CYS A 53 2.57 -3.67 -16.02
N TYR A 54 2.30 -3.78 -17.33
CA TYR A 54 3.08 -4.64 -18.23
C TYR A 54 4.59 -4.36 -18.29
N PHE A 55 5.00 -3.18 -17.78
CA PHE A 55 6.36 -2.71 -17.55
C PHE A 55 7.21 -3.49 -16.56
N SER A 56 6.56 -4.18 -15.62
CA SER A 56 7.13 -4.50 -14.32
C SER A 56 6.40 -5.70 -13.73
N ASP A 57 7.14 -6.60 -13.08
CA ASP A 57 6.54 -7.71 -12.32
C ASP A 57 5.72 -7.22 -11.10
N HIS A 58 5.78 -5.91 -10.80
CA HIS A 58 4.96 -5.21 -9.81
C HIS A 58 3.88 -4.34 -10.46
N ASP A 59 2.66 -4.45 -9.93
CA ASP A 59 1.51 -3.61 -10.26
C ASP A 59 1.62 -2.20 -9.64
N LEU A 60 0.90 -1.26 -10.24
CA LEU A 60 0.79 0.09 -9.70
C LEU A 60 -0.23 0.13 -8.55
N VAL A 61 0.21 0.59 -7.38
CA VAL A 61 -0.68 0.94 -6.26
C VAL A 61 -1.03 2.42 -6.31
N CYS A 62 -2.28 2.73 -6.65
CA CYS A 62 -2.80 4.10 -6.74
C CYS A 62 -3.70 4.41 -5.55
N ILE A 63 -3.50 5.57 -4.92
CA ILE A 63 -4.33 6.08 -3.80
C ILE A 63 -5.03 7.35 -4.27
N THR A 64 -6.33 7.43 -4.06
CA THR A 64 -7.12 8.65 -4.30
C THR A 64 -7.78 9.10 -3.01
N GLN A 65 -7.65 10.38 -2.69
CA GLN A 65 -8.29 11.02 -1.55
C GLN A 65 -9.02 12.27 -2.07
N GLY A 66 -10.24 12.51 -1.60
CA GLY A 66 -11.08 13.59 -2.12
C GLY A 66 -10.35 14.94 -2.15
N LEU A 67 -10.43 15.64 -3.30
CA LEU A 67 -9.96 17.01 -3.61
C LEU A 67 -8.81 17.59 -2.77
N GLU A 68 -7.79 16.82 -2.49
CA GLU A 68 -6.43 17.31 -2.30
C GLU A 68 -5.53 16.34 -3.05
N LEU A 69 -4.80 16.86 -4.03
CA LEU A 69 -3.77 16.15 -4.77
C LEU A 69 -2.85 15.44 -3.76
N LEU A 70 -3.05 14.13 -3.58
CA LEU A 70 -2.04 13.24 -3.00
C LEU A 70 -0.83 13.32 -3.92
N LYS A 71 0.14 14.17 -3.55
CA LYS A 71 1.47 14.20 -4.17
C LYS A 71 2.18 12.92 -3.78
N PHE A 72 2.12 11.93 -4.67
CA PHE A 72 2.99 10.77 -4.58
C PHE A 72 4.42 11.17 -4.92
N TYR A 73 5.28 11.21 -3.91
CA TYR A 73 6.71 11.15 -4.13
C TYR A 73 7.11 9.68 -4.30
N GLY A 74 6.87 9.13 -5.50
CA GLY A 74 7.61 7.96 -5.96
C GLY A 74 9.10 8.32 -6.03
N TRP A 75 9.94 7.52 -5.38
CA TRP A 75 11.39 7.68 -5.19
C TRP A 75 11.91 9.12 -5.30
N LYS A 76 11.75 9.90 -4.22
CA LYS A 76 12.60 11.07 -4.00
C LYS A 76 13.39 10.86 -2.72
N THR A 77 14.65 10.46 -2.88
CA THR A 77 15.69 10.67 -1.87
C THR A 77 15.60 12.14 -1.45
N ILE A 78 15.27 12.38 -0.18
CA ILE A 78 15.31 13.71 0.41
C ILE A 78 16.81 14.04 0.53
N TYR A 79 17.34 14.86 -0.38
CA TYR A 79 18.53 15.63 -0.07
C TYR A 79 18.08 16.92 0.61
N ASN A 80 18.72 17.22 1.75
CA ASN A 80 18.53 18.41 2.59
C ASN A 80 18.44 19.70 1.79
#